data_AF-A0A7J4S9I8-F1
#
_entry.id   AF-A0A7J4S9I8-F1
#
_cell.length_a   1.000
_cell.length_b   1.000
_cell.length_c   1.000
_cell.angle_alpha   90.00
_cell.angle_beta   90.00
_cell.angle_gamma   90.00
#
_symmetry.space_group_name_H-M   'P 1'
#
loop_
_entity.id
_entity.type
_entity.pdbx_description
1 polymer ?
#
loop_
_entity_poly.entity_id
_entity_poly.type
_entity_poly.pdbx_seq_one_letter_code
_entity_poly.pdbx_strand_id
1 'polypeptide(L)'
;DGPVALGGYVFGKSQELIALVNRLGIEVAVADRIADLADIYVRHGVKLGYRRISSLAESERRDPRVYILPPGWLRPPLEDSVSWLGGLRLRTAYVSGWTAFFDFTRRYGLDAQFPLSDHGDFDDIMAFIEACEPRVVYPVFSHASDLARAVERKLHIQAVPLRER
;
A
#
# COMPACT_ATOMS: atom_id res chain seq x y z
N ASP A 1 9.13 6.51 -21.43
CA ASP A 1 10.21 5.52 -21.64
C ASP A 1 11.27 5.58 -20.54
N GLY A 2 10.93 5.18 -19.31
CA GLY A 2 11.86 5.15 -18.18
C GLY A 2 11.35 4.22 -17.08
N PRO A 3 12.18 3.87 -16.08
CA PRO A 3 11.73 3.03 -14.98
C PRO A 3 10.62 3.72 -14.17
N VAL A 4 9.73 2.91 -13.61
CA VAL A 4 8.63 3.36 -12.76
C VAL A 4 9.05 3.22 -11.30
N ALA A 5 8.70 4.19 -10.46
CA ALA A 5 8.81 4.09 -9.02
C ALA A 5 7.41 4.19 -8.40
N LEU A 6 7.00 3.11 -7.74
CA LEU A 6 5.77 3.06 -6.95
C LEU A 6 6.12 3.26 -5.48
N GLY A 7 5.37 4.08 -4.76
CA GLY A 7 5.54 4.25 -3.33
C GLY A 7 4.26 4.07 -2.56
N GLY A 8 4.42 3.55 -1.35
CA GLY A 8 3.36 3.31 -0.39
C GLY A 8 3.95 3.18 1.00
N TYR A 9 3.14 2.80 1.98
CA TYR A 9 3.63 2.46 3.32
C TYR A 9 4.66 1.32 3.24
N VAL A 10 5.72 1.45 4.05
CA VAL A 10 6.83 0.48 4.08
C VAL A 10 6.33 -0.92 4.47
N PHE A 11 5.36 -1.00 5.39
CA PHE A 11 4.68 -2.22 5.79
C PHE A 11 3.27 -2.31 5.16
N GLY A 12 2.88 -3.51 4.77
CA GLY A 12 1.60 -3.81 4.13
C GLY A 12 1.60 -3.41 2.66
N LYS A 13 1.48 -2.10 2.40
CA LYS A 13 1.29 -1.58 1.03
C LYS A 13 2.43 -1.92 0.09
N SER A 14 3.68 -1.81 0.55
CA SER A 14 4.83 -2.13 -0.30
C SER A 14 4.89 -3.62 -0.65
N GLN A 15 4.53 -4.54 0.26
CA GLN A 15 4.49 -5.97 -0.03
C GLN A 15 3.34 -6.32 -0.99
N GLU A 16 2.20 -5.66 -0.86
CA GLU A 16 1.09 -5.76 -1.83
C GLU A 16 1.51 -5.27 -3.22
N LEU A 17 2.23 -4.14 -3.31
CA LEU A 17 2.79 -3.64 -4.56
C LEU A 17 3.78 -4.62 -5.20
N ILE A 18 4.66 -5.26 -4.41
CA ILE A 18 5.58 -6.30 -4.90
C ILE A 18 4.76 -7.42 -5.56
N ALA A 19 3.76 -7.95 -4.83
CA ALA A 19 2.93 -9.04 -5.32
C ALA A 19 2.16 -8.66 -6.59
N LEU A 20 1.59 -7.45 -6.66
CA LEU A 20 0.85 -6.97 -7.82
C LEU A 20 1.74 -6.85 -9.06
N VAL A 21 2.95 -6.32 -8.92
CA VAL A 21 3.88 -6.21 -10.05
C VAL A 21 4.42 -7.58 -10.46
N ASN A 22 4.68 -8.48 -9.51
CA ASN A 22 5.09 -9.85 -9.83
C ASN A 22 4.04 -10.63 -10.62
N ARG A 23 2.73 -10.35 -10.45
CA ARG A 23 1.67 -10.95 -11.29
C ARG A 23 1.80 -10.60 -12.77
N LEU A 24 2.52 -9.53 -13.09
CA LEU A 24 2.86 -9.14 -14.47
C LEU A 24 4.13 -9.83 -14.99
N GLY A 25 4.74 -10.72 -14.21
CA GLY A 25 6.02 -11.36 -14.54
C GLY A 25 7.23 -10.41 -14.40
N ILE A 26 7.07 -9.28 -13.70
CA ILE A 26 8.11 -8.28 -13.52
C ILE A 26 8.69 -8.40 -12.11
N GLU A 27 10.02 -8.56 -12.04
CA GLU A 27 10.76 -8.44 -10.78
C GLU A 27 10.98 -6.95 -10.45
N VAL A 28 10.87 -6.61 -9.17
CA VAL A 28 11.00 -5.25 -8.65
C VAL A 28 12.30 -5.09 -7.88
N ALA A 29 12.90 -3.89 -7.92
CA ALA A 29 13.87 -3.48 -6.91
C ALA A 29 13.16 -2.74 -5.78
N VAL A 30 13.49 -3.07 -4.53
CA VAL A 30 12.83 -2.46 -3.37
C VAL A 30 13.84 -1.87 -2.41
N ALA A 31 13.42 -0.81 -1.69
CA ALA A 31 14.22 -0.29 -0.60
C ALA A 31 14.49 -1.36 0.47
N ASP A 32 15.67 -1.35 1.08
CA ASP A 32 16.09 -2.41 2.01
C ASP A 32 15.12 -2.63 3.17
N ARG A 33 14.55 -1.56 3.76
CA ARG A 33 13.53 -1.70 4.82
C ARG A 33 12.24 -2.37 4.34
N ILE A 34 11.89 -2.21 3.07
CA ILE A 34 10.74 -2.91 2.46
C ILE A 34 11.09 -4.38 2.25
N ALA A 35 12.33 -4.67 1.80
CA ALA A 35 12.84 -6.04 1.66
C ALA A 35 12.90 -6.76 3.01
N ASP A 36 13.33 -6.11 4.09
CA ASP A 36 13.37 -6.71 5.44
C ASP A 36 12.00 -7.20 5.89
N LEU A 37 10.95 -6.43 5.60
CA LEU A 37 9.58 -6.83 5.85
C LEU A 37 9.12 -7.91 4.88
N ALA A 38 9.44 -7.79 3.59
CA ALA A 38 9.09 -8.80 2.59
C ALA A 38 9.74 -10.17 2.90
N ASP A 39 10.96 -10.19 3.46
CA ASP A 39 11.64 -11.42 3.90
C ASP A 39 10.81 -12.14 4.98
N ILE A 40 10.12 -11.41 5.86
CA ILE A 40 9.20 -11.99 6.86
C ILE A 40 8.04 -12.69 6.14
N TYR A 41 7.41 -12.02 5.17
CA TYR A 41 6.31 -12.58 4.37
C TYR A 41 6.76 -13.86 3.64
N VAL A 42 7.94 -13.83 3.02
CA VAL A 42 8.54 -14.98 2.31
C VAL A 42 8.78 -16.15 3.27
N ARG A 43 9.32 -15.89 4.47
CA ARG A 43 9.50 -16.92 5.51
C ARG A 43 8.18 -17.56 5.95
N HIS A 44 7.07 -16.85 5.84
CA HIS A 44 5.71 -17.35 6.12
C HIS A 44 4.97 -17.86 4.87
N GLY A 45 5.67 -18.08 3.76
CA GLY A 45 5.14 -18.75 2.57
C GLY A 45 4.45 -17.83 1.56
N VAL A 46 4.47 -16.51 1.76
CA VAL A 46 3.96 -15.55 0.77
C VAL A 46 5.01 -15.36 -0.33
N LYS A 47 4.64 -15.64 -1.58
CA LYS A 47 5.56 -15.52 -2.72
C LYS A 47 5.73 -14.06 -3.13
N LEU A 48 6.90 -13.50 -2.84
CA LEU A 48 7.31 -12.16 -3.24
C LEU A 48 8.68 -12.24 -3.93
N GLY A 49 8.77 -11.75 -5.17
CA GLY A 49 10.00 -11.68 -5.96
C GLY A 49 10.52 -10.25 -6.04
N TYR A 50 11.70 -10.00 -5.47
CA TYR A 50 12.32 -8.68 -5.45
C TYR A 50 13.85 -8.79 -5.33
N ARG A 51 14.53 -7.71 -5.75
CA ARG A 51 15.92 -7.43 -5.41
C ARG A 51 16.00 -6.28 -4.42
N ARG A 52 16.96 -6.35 -3.50
CA ARG A 52 17.29 -5.22 -2.62
C ARG A 52 17.98 -4.14 -3.45
N ILE A 53 17.62 -2.89 -3.25
CA ILE A 53 18.25 -1.79 -3.97
C ILE A 53 19.75 -1.70 -3.66
N SER A 54 20.17 -2.05 -2.43
CA SER A 54 21.57 -2.08 -2.02
C SER A 54 22.40 -3.19 -2.67
N SER A 55 21.76 -4.24 -3.18
CA SER A 55 22.46 -5.34 -3.87
C SER A 55 22.60 -5.11 -5.38
N LEU A 56 22.06 -4.02 -5.93
CA LEU A 56 22.15 -3.73 -7.35
C LEU A 56 23.54 -3.17 -7.69
N ALA A 57 24.21 -3.79 -8.66
CA ALA A 57 25.34 -3.19 -9.33
C ALA A 57 24.88 -1.95 -10.12
N GLU A 58 25.81 -1.03 -10.41
CA GLU A 58 25.48 0.20 -11.15
C GLU A 58 24.86 -0.09 -12.54
N SER A 59 25.33 -1.12 -13.22
CA SER A 59 24.81 -1.61 -14.50
C SER A 59 23.36 -2.12 -14.41
N GLU A 60 22.93 -2.58 -13.24
CA GLU A 60 21.58 -3.12 -13.00
C GLU A 60 20.56 -2.05 -12.62
N ARG A 61 20.98 -0.82 -12.31
CA ARG A 61 20.09 0.28 -11.87
C ARG A 61 19.09 0.73 -12.95
N ARG A 62 19.22 0.29 -14.20
CA ARG A 62 18.22 0.54 -15.25
C ARG A 62 17.37 -0.68 -15.59
N ASP A 63 17.73 -1.83 -15.02
CA ASP A 63 17.06 -3.11 -15.18
C ASP A 63 17.07 -3.84 -13.82
N PRO A 64 16.19 -3.37 -12.92
CA PRO A 64 14.76 -3.52 -13.12
C PRO A 64 14.03 -2.25 -13.55
N ARG A 65 12.95 -2.44 -14.32
CA ARG A 65 12.09 -1.35 -14.80
C ARG A 65 11.11 -0.81 -13.74
N VAL A 66 10.98 -1.47 -12.58
CA VAL A 66 10.06 -1.08 -11.52
C VAL A 66 10.76 -1.07 -10.16
N TYR A 67 10.61 0.04 -9.46
CA TYR A 67 11.08 0.27 -8.11
C TYR A 67 9.89 0.37 -7.15
N ILE A 68 10.02 -0.19 -5.95
CA ILE A 68 9.09 0.05 -4.84
C ILE A 68 9.85 0.72 -3.71
N LEU A 69 9.50 1.97 -3.45
CA LEU A 69 10.28 2.89 -2.62
C LEU A 69 9.41 3.47 -1.49
N PRO A 70 10.00 3.86 -0.35
CA PRO A 70 9.29 4.67 0.62
C PRO A 70 8.90 6.02 -0.02
N PRO A 71 7.82 6.68 0.45
CA PRO A 71 7.28 7.87 -0.22
C PRO A 71 8.28 9.03 -0.32
N GLY A 72 9.17 9.16 0.68
CA GLY A 72 10.23 10.16 0.71
C GLY A 72 11.31 9.97 -0.36
N TRP A 73 11.39 8.80 -1.01
CA TRP A 73 12.37 8.52 -2.07
C TRP A 73 11.77 8.59 -3.47
N LEU A 74 10.47 8.88 -3.61
CA LEU A 74 9.85 9.07 -4.92
C LEU A 74 10.33 10.34 -5.61
N ARG A 75 10.90 11.31 -4.88
CA ARG A 75 11.38 12.57 -5.42
C ARG A 75 12.54 13.15 -4.61
N PRO A 76 13.37 14.03 -5.19
CA PRO A 76 14.36 14.79 -4.45
C PRO A 76 13.75 15.70 -3.36
N PRO A 77 14.49 16.02 -2.29
CA PRO A 77 15.89 15.62 -2.04
C PRO A 77 15.99 14.15 -1.60
N LEU A 78 17.02 13.46 -2.12
CA LEU A 78 17.33 12.07 -1.79
C LEU A 78 18.57 12.03 -0.91
N GLU A 79 18.62 11.05 -0.01
CA GLU A 79 19.82 10.76 0.78
C GLU A 79 20.94 10.25 -0.13
N ASP A 80 22.21 10.49 0.25
CA ASP A 80 23.38 10.17 -0.58
C ASP A 80 23.41 8.71 -1.07
N SER A 81 23.01 7.78 -0.20
CA SER A 81 22.95 6.34 -0.47
C SER A 81 22.03 5.96 -1.64
N VAL A 82 21.05 6.80 -1.96
CA VAL A 82 20.06 6.58 -3.02
C VAL A 82 19.96 7.74 -4.01
N SER A 83 20.88 8.70 -3.93
CA SER A 83 20.94 9.90 -4.79
C SER A 83 20.94 9.56 -6.29
N TRP A 84 21.54 8.42 -6.66
CA TRP A 84 21.57 7.90 -8.03
C TRP A 84 20.18 7.63 -8.63
N LEU A 85 19.13 7.40 -7.81
CA LEU A 85 17.75 7.27 -8.30
C LEU A 85 17.30 8.54 -9.03
N GLY A 86 17.78 9.71 -8.61
CA GLY A 86 17.49 11.00 -9.26
C GLY A 86 17.97 11.06 -10.72
N GLY A 87 19.04 10.32 -11.06
CA GLY A 87 19.56 10.23 -12.42
C GLY A 87 18.78 9.30 -13.36
N LEU A 88 17.81 8.53 -12.84
CA LEU A 88 17.07 7.54 -13.63
C LEU A 88 15.86 8.09 -14.38
N ARG A 89 15.47 9.35 -14.14
CA ARG A 89 14.25 9.98 -14.72
C ARG A 89 13.01 9.11 -14.48
N LEU A 90 12.81 8.72 -13.22
CA LEU A 90 11.72 7.84 -12.79
C LEU A 90 10.35 8.45 -13.11
N ARG A 91 9.40 7.60 -13.51
CA ARG A 91 7.97 7.92 -13.49
C ARG A 91 7.39 7.49 -12.14
N THR A 92 6.87 8.43 -11.39
CA THR A 92 6.61 8.27 -9.95
C THR A 92 5.12 8.19 -9.68
N ALA A 93 4.70 7.20 -8.87
CA ALA A 93 3.32 7.10 -8.43
C ALA A 93 3.20 6.76 -6.95
N TYR A 94 2.25 7.40 -6.28
CA TYR A 94 1.89 7.07 -4.89
C TYR A 94 0.63 6.22 -4.85
N VAL A 95 0.65 5.14 -4.08
CA VAL A 95 -0.43 4.16 -4.01
C VAL A 95 -0.91 4.06 -2.56
N SER A 96 -2.17 4.42 -2.33
CA SER A 96 -2.80 4.44 -1.00
C SER A 96 -4.31 4.60 -1.12
N GLY A 97 -5.09 4.04 -0.20
CA GLY A 97 -6.54 4.27 -0.16
C GLY A 97 -6.90 5.76 -0.03
N TRP A 98 -6.04 6.54 0.62
CA TRP A 98 -6.21 7.98 0.78
C TRP A 98 -6.19 8.76 -0.54
N THR A 99 -5.61 8.21 -1.61
CA THR A 99 -5.56 8.90 -2.90
C THR A 99 -6.92 8.99 -3.58
N ALA A 100 -7.94 8.28 -3.07
CA ALA A 100 -9.33 8.46 -3.48
C ALA A 100 -9.92 9.80 -3.00
N PHE A 101 -9.36 10.38 -1.93
CA PHE A 101 -9.88 11.59 -1.28
C PHE A 101 -8.92 12.77 -1.34
N PHE A 102 -7.63 12.52 -1.56
CA PHE A 102 -6.57 13.54 -1.56
C PHE A 102 -5.74 13.50 -2.84
N ASP A 103 -5.40 14.68 -3.36
CA ASP A 103 -4.46 14.83 -4.49
C ASP A 103 -3.01 14.92 -3.99
N PHE A 104 -2.39 13.76 -3.86
CA PHE A 104 -0.97 13.61 -3.56
C PHE A 104 -0.07 13.87 -4.77
N THR A 105 -0.59 13.78 -6.01
CA THR A 105 0.21 14.13 -7.19
C THR A 105 0.60 15.60 -7.16
N ARG A 106 -0.35 16.50 -6.89
CA ARG A 106 -0.05 17.93 -6.73
C ARG A 106 0.73 18.20 -5.46
N ARG A 107 0.35 17.60 -4.33
CA ARG A 107 0.99 17.84 -3.02
C ARG A 107 2.46 17.45 -3.02
N TYR A 108 2.78 16.33 -3.67
CA TYR A 108 4.13 15.78 -3.72
C TYR A 108 4.78 15.87 -5.10
N GLY A 109 4.19 16.55 -6.09
CA GLY A 109 4.78 16.68 -7.42
C GLY A 109 5.11 15.34 -8.08
N LEU A 110 4.21 14.36 -7.97
CA LEU A 110 4.35 13.02 -8.55
C LEU A 110 3.64 12.94 -9.90
N ASP A 111 4.00 11.97 -10.73
CA ASP A 111 3.38 11.78 -12.05
C ASP A 111 1.96 11.20 -11.97
N ALA A 112 1.68 10.35 -10.98
CA ALA A 112 0.40 9.67 -10.83
C ALA A 112 0.10 9.28 -9.36
N GLN A 113 -1.16 8.91 -9.10
CA GLN A 113 -1.56 8.26 -7.86
C GLN A 113 -2.66 7.24 -8.11
N PHE A 114 -2.72 6.19 -7.28
CA PHE A 114 -3.69 5.11 -7.46
C PHE A 114 -4.37 4.75 -6.13
N PRO A 115 -5.71 4.72 -6.09
CA PRO A 115 -6.44 4.32 -4.90
C PRO A 115 -6.31 2.81 -4.71
N LEU A 116 -5.67 2.42 -3.61
CA LEU A 116 -5.56 1.02 -3.19
C LEU A 116 -5.56 0.95 -1.67
N SER A 117 -6.69 0.51 -1.11
CA SER A 117 -6.89 0.31 0.32
C SER A 117 -6.66 -1.15 0.70
N ASP A 118 -6.17 -1.39 1.90
CA ASP A 118 -6.12 -2.68 2.59
C ASP A 118 -7.30 -2.89 3.56
N HIS A 119 -8.22 -1.92 3.62
CA HIS A 119 -9.47 -2.02 4.37
C HIS A 119 -10.60 -2.53 3.47
N GLY A 120 -11.45 -3.40 4.01
CA GLY A 120 -12.72 -3.78 3.38
C GLY A 120 -13.64 -2.57 3.25
N ASP A 121 -14.38 -2.52 2.16
CA ASP A 121 -15.36 -1.47 1.94
C ASP A 121 -16.63 -1.69 2.79
N PHE A 122 -17.64 -0.83 2.58
CA PHE A 122 -18.89 -0.94 3.33
C PHE A 122 -19.59 -2.28 3.10
N ASP A 123 -19.63 -2.77 1.86
CA ASP A 123 -20.32 -4.01 1.52
C ASP A 123 -19.54 -5.22 2.04
N ASP A 124 -18.19 -5.19 1.98
CA ASP A 124 -17.33 -6.20 2.60
C ASP A 124 -17.58 -6.32 4.11
N ILE A 125 -17.68 -5.19 4.81
CA ILE A 125 -17.95 -5.16 6.25
C ILE A 125 -19.34 -5.73 6.56
N MET A 126 -20.36 -5.34 5.80
CA MET A 126 -21.73 -5.84 6.01
C MET A 126 -21.82 -7.35 5.75
N ALA A 127 -21.18 -7.84 4.68
CA ALA A 127 -21.09 -9.26 4.38
C ALA A 127 -20.33 -10.04 5.45
N PHE A 128 -19.25 -9.48 5.99
CA PHE A 128 -18.51 -10.08 7.10
C PHE A 128 -19.37 -10.20 8.37
N ILE A 129 -20.13 -9.15 8.71
CA ILE A 129 -21.04 -9.17 9.87
C ILE A 129 -22.13 -10.21 9.69
N GLU A 130 -22.75 -10.27 8.51
CA GLU A 130 -23.80 -11.25 8.19
C GLU A 130 -23.25 -12.68 8.32
N ALA A 131 -22.08 -12.96 7.74
CA ALA A 131 -21.45 -14.28 7.80
C ALA A 131 -21.07 -14.74 9.22
N CYS A 132 -20.85 -13.81 10.15
CA CYS A 132 -20.53 -14.13 11.54
C CYS A 132 -21.76 -14.38 12.43
N GLU A 133 -22.97 -14.01 11.98
CA GLU A 133 -24.22 -14.10 12.76
C GLU A 133 -24.11 -13.61 14.22
N PRO A 134 -23.52 -12.43 14.50
CA PRO A 134 -23.31 -11.98 15.86
C PRO A 134 -24.62 -11.55 16.53
N ARG A 135 -24.68 -11.67 17.85
CA ARG A 135 -25.79 -11.13 18.65
C ARG A 135 -25.74 -9.60 18.79
N VAL A 136 -24.53 -9.04 18.88
CA VAL A 136 -24.29 -7.60 18.99
C VAL A 136 -23.03 -7.25 18.22
N VAL A 137 -23.06 -6.15 17.47
CA VAL A 137 -21.89 -5.58 16.79
C VAL A 137 -21.42 -4.35 17.55
N TYR A 138 -20.10 -4.21 17.72
CA TYR A 138 -19.49 -3.03 18.34
C TYR A 138 -18.58 -2.31 17.33
N PRO A 139 -19.13 -1.43 16.48
CA PRO A 139 -18.31 -0.66 15.56
C PRO A 139 -17.31 0.24 16.29
N VAL A 140 -16.09 0.29 15.77
CA VAL A 140 -14.98 1.11 16.26
C VAL A 140 -14.36 1.91 15.10
N PHE A 141 -13.47 2.85 15.41
CA PHE A 141 -12.84 3.77 14.46
C PHE A 141 -13.83 4.71 13.74
N SER A 142 -13.40 5.23 12.59
CA SER A 142 -14.14 6.22 11.80
C SER A 142 -15.55 5.74 11.45
N HIS A 143 -16.51 6.63 11.56
CA HIS A 143 -17.92 6.37 11.21
C HIS A 143 -18.61 5.23 11.98
N ALA A 144 -18.09 4.84 13.16
CA ALA A 144 -18.68 3.80 14.00
C ALA A 144 -20.20 3.98 14.23
N SER A 145 -20.63 5.23 14.48
CA SER A 145 -22.07 5.53 14.69
C SER A 145 -22.90 5.33 13.43
N ASP A 146 -22.36 5.60 12.25
CA ASP A 146 -23.07 5.42 10.98
C ASP A 146 -23.13 3.94 10.60
N LEU A 147 -22.04 3.20 10.82
CA LEU A 147 -22.00 1.75 10.63
C LEU A 147 -22.97 1.04 11.57
N ALA A 148 -23.03 1.41 12.86
CA ALA A 148 -23.97 0.82 13.82
C ALA A 148 -25.42 0.96 13.34
N ARG A 149 -25.81 2.19 12.94
CA ARG A 149 -27.16 2.42 12.39
C ARG A 149 -27.40 1.63 11.09
N ALA A 150 -26.38 1.45 10.26
CA ALA A 150 -26.51 0.67 9.03
C ALA A 150 -26.74 -0.83 9.33
N VAL A 151 -26.00 -1.39 10.28
CA VAL A 151 -26.15 -2.78 10.76
C VAL A 151 -27.55 -3.01 11.31
N GLU A 152 -28.02 -2.16 12.21
CA GLU A 152 -29.37 -2.29 12.80
C GLU A 152 -30.48 -2.23 11.73
N ARG A 153 -30.35 -1.33 10.76
CA ARG A 153 -31.35 -1.18 9.69
C ARG A 153 -31.34 -2.31 8.68
N LYS A 154 -30.15 -2.76 8.26
CA LYS A 154 -30.00 -3.70 7.13
C LYS A 154 -29.96 -5.16 7.56
N LEU A 155 -29.37 -5.46 8.72
CA LEU A 155 -29.20 -6.83 9.21
C LEU A 155 -30.09 -7.16 10.40
N HIS A 156 -30.78 -6.16 10.97
CA HIS A 156 -31.62 -6.33 12.17
C HIS A 156 -30.85 -6.90 13.38
N ILE A 157 -29.55 -6.62 13.45
CA ILE A 157 -28.66 -6.98 14.56
C ILE A 157 -28.41 -5.74 15.42
N GLN A 158 -28.45 -5.90 16.74
CA GLN A 158 -28.12 -4.82 17.67
C GLN A 158 -26.70 -4.31 17.42
N ALA A 159 -26.50 -3.00 17.31
CA ALA A 159 -25.16 -2.45 17.12
C ALA A 159 -24.90 -1.23 18.00
N VAL A 160 -23.81 -1.26 18.77
CA VAL A 160 -23.45 -0.21 19.72
C VAL A 160 -22.08 0.35 19.35
N PRO A 161 -21.99 1.58 18.82
CA PRO A 161 -20.70 2.17 18.47
C PRO A 161 -19.90 2.45 19.74
N LEU A 162 -18.67 1.94 19.82
CA LEU A 162 -17.79 2.31 20.92
C LEU A 162 -17.21 3.70 20.62
N ARG A 163 -17.30 4.58 21.61
CA ARG A 163 -16.63 5.88 21.57
C ARG A 163 -15.23 5.70 22.13
N GLU A 164 -14.21 6.12 21.38
CA GLU A 164 -12.90 6.37 21.97
C GLU A 164 -13.07 7.46 23.04
N ARG A 165 -12.46 7.24 24.22
CA ARG A 165 -12.43 8.20 25.32
C ARG A 165 -11.44 9.32 25.03
#